data_AF-A0A971XZ83-F1
#
_entry.id   AF-A0A971XZ83-F1
#
_cell.length_a   1.000
_cell.length_b   1.000
_cell.length_c   1.000
_cell.angle_alpha   90.00
_cell.angle_beta   90.00
_cell.angle_gamma   90.00
#
_symmetry.space_group_name_H-M   'P 1'
#
loop_
_entity.id
_entity.type
_entity.pdbx_description
1 polymer ?
#
loop_
_entity_poly.entity_id
_entity_poly.type
_entity_poly.pdbx_seq_one_letter_code
_entity_poly.pdbx_strand_id
1 'polypeptide(L)'
;MKTVDFRKLAAERGTTVSAVKASIRRDLKAGLIWSLLNPDLLNPGELFPYISIDTPPSSPAALVPFPVARDKLMAQDFLELEFLAAEKIAWCYRGQRGIGKKLERYITHLMVYYESAPLMGKDYCWYYPEAESCPYLQLLSLLLPAFANFTLDNPSPPQPSPEMGEAWHTPAADDFNARFRFSATQDTEEIVLAMALTGEKSVYCLKNYRLSLDRYRFLRQQLFYLLEDRLEPWRPETGKTNSFRGRIYKKPPSAFNT
;
A
#
# COMPACT_ATOMS: atom_id res chain seq x y z
N MET A 1 -3.76 2.50 9.49
CA MET A 1 -2.35 2.90 9.27
C MET A 1 -2.24 4.39 9.53
N LYS A 2 -1.19 4.84 10.22
CA LYS A 2 -0.94 6.26 10.53
C LYS A 2 0.29 6.75 9.77
N THR A 3 0.46 8.06 9.72
CA THR A 3 1.64 8.70 9.14
C THR A 3 2.25 9.70 10.14
N VAL A 4 3.58 9.82 10.12
CA VAL A 4 4.32 10.85 10.85
C VAL A 4 5.08 11.73 9.87
N ASP A 5 4.93 13.04 10.03
CA ASP A 5 5.83 14.03 9.45
C ASP A 5 6.99 14.27 10.43
N PHE A 6 8.22 13.97 10.01
CA PHE A 6 9.37 14.10 10.90
C PHE A 6 9.71 15.55 11.25
N ARG A 7 9.46 16.52 10.36
CA ARG A 7 9.70 17.95 10.63
C ARG A 7 8.69 18.49 11.61
N LYS A 8 7.41 18.16 11.40
CA LYS A 8 6.35 18.56 12.31
C LYS A 8 6.60 17.99 13.70
N LEU A 9 6.90 16.70 13.78
CA LEU A 9 7.19 16.04 15.05
C LEU A 9 8.46 16.56 15.73
N ALA A 10 9.48 16.91 14.94
CA ALA A 10 10.72 17.52 15.46
C ALA A 10 10.44 18.91 16.06
N ALA A 11 9.64 19.74 15.38
CA ALA A 11 9.23 21.05 15.86
C ALA A 11 8.37 20.94 17.13
N GLU A 12 7.38 20.05 17.16
CA GLU A 12 6.52 19.79 18.33
C GLU A 12 7.32 19.36 19.56
N ARG A 13 8.41 18.60 19.35
CA ARG A 13 9.27 18.10 20.43
C ARG A 13 10.48 18.99 20.74
N GLY A 14 10.63 20.13 20.06
CA GLY A 14 11.80 21.00 20.20
C GLY A 14 13.13 20.30 19.92
N THR A 15 13.17 19.39 18.93
CA THR A 15 14.32 18.54 18.62
C THR A 15 14.67 18.54 17.12
N THR A 16 15.67 17.76 16.73
CA THR A 16 16.07 17.62 15.31
C THR A 16 15.35 16.47 14.63
N VAL A 17 15.19 16.55 13.30
CA VAL A 17 14.67 15.45 12.47
C VAL A 17 15.49 14.17 12.66
N SER A 18 16.82 14.29 12.78
CA SER A 18 17.70 13.15 13.02
C SER A 18 17.42 12.47 14.36
N ALA A 19 17.15 13.25 15.41
CA ALA A 19 16.75 12.71 16.72
C ALA A 19 15.38 12.04 16.66
N VAL A 20 14.42 12.60 15.92
CA VAL A 20 13.11 11.96 15.67
C VAL A 20 13.28 10.62 14.96
N LYS A 21 14.03 10.56 13.86
CA LYS A 21 14.32 9.32 13.14
C LYS A 21 15.03 8.30 14.01
N ALA A 22 15.98 8.73 14.84
CA ALA A 22 16.64 7.85 15.80
C ALA A 22 15.68 7.29 16.86
N SER A 23 14.70 8.08 17.31
CA SER A 23 13.61 7.58 18.17
C SER A 23 12.79 6.52 17.45
N ILE A 24 12.33 6.81 16.23
CA ILE A 24 11.49 5.90 15.44
C ILE A 24 12.23 4.59 15.13
N ARG A 25 13.53 4.65 14.86
CA ARG A 25 14.37 3.44 14.73
C ARG A 25 14.42 2.61 16.01
N ARG A 26 14.50 3.25 17.18
CA ARG A 26 14.44 2.53 18.45
C ARG A 26 13.07 1.86 18.61
N ASP A 27 11.99 2.57 18.29
CA ASP A 27 10.62 2.04 18.39
C ASP A 27 10.40 0.86 17.42
N LEU A 28 10.91 0.94 16.18
CA LEU A 28 10.91 -0.17 15.22
C LEU A 28 11.72 -1.36 15.73
N LYS A 29 12.94 -1.12 16.24
CA LYS A 29 13.80 -2.19 16.81
C LYS A 29 13.16 -2.84 18.04
N ALA A 30 12.41 -2.08 18.82
CA ALA A 30 11.66 -2.59 19.95
C ALA A 30 10.40 -3.37 19.54
N GLY A 31 9.88 -3.13 18.33
CA GLY A 31 8.60 -3.66 17.88
C GLY A 31 7.40 -2.86 18.39
N LEU A 32 7.60 -1.67 18.96
CA LEU A 32 6.50 -0.80 19.41
C LEU A 32 5.70 -0.22 18.24
N ILE A 33 6.34 -0.16 17.07
CA ILE A 33 5.73 0.22 15.81
C ILE A 33 6.19 -0.72 14.70
N TRP A 34 5.36 -0.84 13.67
CA TRP A 34 5.66 -1.58 12.44
C TRP A 34 5.60 -0.64 11.23
N SER A 35 6.53 -0.85 10.30
CA SER A 35 6.54 -0.22 8.98
C SER A 35 7.34 -1.09 8.01
N LEU A 36 6.95 -1.10 6.73
CA LEU A 36 7.76 -1.66 5.65
C LEU A 36 8.90 -0.74 5.23
N LEU A 37 8.87 0.53 5.64
CA LEU A 37 9.86 1.52 5.24
C LEU A 37 10.90 1.72 6.35
N ASN A 38 12.16 1.90 5.94
CA ASN A 38 13.19 2.38 6.84
C ASN A 38 13.10 3.92 6.92
N PRO A 39 12.95 4.52 8.12
CA PRO A 39 12.81 5.98 8.27
C PRO A 39 14.03 6.76 7.77
N ASP A 40 15.22 6.15 7.70
CA ASP A 40 16.42 6.81 7.20
C ASP A 40 16.39 7.02 5.68
N LEU A 41 15.61 6.20 4.95
CA LEU A 41 15.44 6.31 3.49
C LEU A 41 14.49 7.43 3.07
N LEU A 42 13.68 7.95 4.00
CA LEU A 42 12.72 9.00 3.72
C LEU A 42 13.34 10.40 3.84
N ASN A 43 12.99 11.29 2.94
CA ASN A 43 13.35 12.70 3.05
C ASN A 43 12.62 13.37 4.23
N PRO A 44 13.17 14.43 4.85
CA PRO A 44 12.52 15.13 5.96
C PRO A 44 11.11 15.68 5.70
N GLY A 45 10.70 15.82 4.43
CA GLY A 45 9.35 16.25 4.05
C GLY A 45 8.43 15.10 3.64
N GLU A 46 8.90 13.86 3.66
CA GLU A 46 8.10 12.68 3.36
C GLU A 46 7.46 12.12 4.63
N LEU A 47 6.24 11.61 4.48
CA LEU A 47 5.49 11.02 5.57
C LEU A 47 5.94 9.58 5.80
N PHE A 48 6.20 9.23 7.06
CA PHE A 48 6.53 7.87 7.46
C PHE A 48 5.26 7.10 7.84
N PRO A 49 4.83 6.10 7.06
CA PRO A 49 3.69 5.26 7.39
C PRO A 49 4.09 4.25 8.46
N TYR A 50 3.22 4.06 9.45
CA TYR A 50 3.43 3.06 10.50
C TYR A 50 2.11 2.60 11.12
N ILE A 51 2.20 1.48 11.84
CA ILE A 51 1.19 0.99 12.77
C ILE A 51 1.85 0.96 14.15
N SER A 52 1.13 1.36 15.18
CA SER A 52 1.60 1.33 16.57
C SER A 52 0.76 0.35 17.38
N ILE A 53 1.40 -0.31 18.35
CA ILE A 53 0.73 -1.15 19.33
C ILE A 53 -0.36 -0.38 20.10
N ASP A 54 -0.20 0.92 20.30
CA ASP A 54 -1.14 1.71 21.09
C ASP A 54 -2.39 2.09 20.29
N THR A 55 -2.36 1.92 18.97
CA THR A 55 -3.40 2.40 18.06
C THR A 55 -3.88 1.28 17.15
N PRO A 56 -4.55 0.25 17.72
CA PRO A 56 -5.12 -0.83 16.93
C PRO A 56 -6.21 -0.34 15.97
N PRO A 57 -6.56 -1.13 14.93
CA PRO A 57 -7.77 -0.91 14.15
C PRO A 57 -9.02 -1.09 15.02
N SER A 58 -10.15 -0.53 14.58
CA SER A 58 -11.44 -0.67 15.27
C SER A 58 -12.00 -2.10 15.26
N SER A 59 -11.50 -2.95 14.37
CA SER A 59 -11.93 -4.34 14.23
C SER A 59 -10.73 -5.27 14.02
N PRO A 60 -10.66 -6.40 14.73
CA PRO A 60 -9.64 -7.44 14.50
C PRO A 60 -9.81 -8.17 13.17
N ALA A 61 -10.96 -8.00 12.49
CA ALA A 61 -11.15 -8.47 11.12
C ALA A 61 -10.35 -7.67 10.08
N ALA A 62 -9.82 -6.50 10.43
CA ALA A 62 -9.00 -5.71 9.52
C ALA A 62 -7.71 -6.50 9.16
N LEU A 63 -7.46 -6.67 7.86
CA LEU A 63 -6.24 -7.30 7.34
C LEU A 63 -5.08 -6.29 7.38
N VAL A 64 -4.57 -6.09 8.59
CA VAL A 64 -3.40 -5.25 8.87
C VAL A 64 -2.39 -6.05 9.69
N PRO A 65 -1.11 -5.66 9.65
CA PRO A 65 -0.12 -6.16 10.60
C PRO A 65 -0.59 -6.00 12.03
N PHE A 66 -0.27 -6.99 12.87
CA PHE A 66 -0.58 -6.97 14.29
C PHE A 66 0.62 -7.42 15.14
N PRO A 67 0.77 -6.84 16.35
CA PRO A 67 1.83 -7.20 17.27
C PRO A 67 1.45 -8.40 18.13
N VAL A 68 2.45 -9.19 18.50
CA VAL A 68 2.37 -10.18 19.57
C VAL A 68 3.57 -9.98 20.48
N ALA A 69 3.35 -9.98 21.79
CA ALA A 69 4.43 -9.82 22.75
C ALA A 69 5.41 -11.00 22.66
N ARG A 70 6.71 -10.72 22.68
CA ARG A 70 7.75 -11.72 22.42
C ARG A 70 7.78 -12.80 23.50
N ASP A 71 7.59 -12.43 24.75
CA ASP A 71 7.51 -13.35 25.89
C ASP A 71 6.37 -14.36 25.72
N LYS A 72 5.20 -13.92 25.27
CA LYS A 72 4.06 -14.80 25.00
C LYS A 72 4.34 -15.78 23.87
N LEU A 73 5.01 -15.34 22.80
CA LEU A 73 5.41 -16.22 21.69
C LEU A 73 6.43 -17.26 22.14
N MET A 74 7.42 -16.87 22.95
CA MET A 74 8.46 -17.77 23.45
C MET A 74 7.93 -18.79 24.45
N ALA A 75 6.77 -18.54 25.07
CA ALA A 75 6.09 -19.47 25.96
C ALA A 75 5.23 -20.51 25.22
N GLN A 76 5.10 -20.42 23.89
CA GLN A 76 4.37 -21.41 23.09
C GLN A 76 5.32 -22.45 22.53
N ASP A 77 5.05 -23.74 22.80
CA ASP A 77 5.79 -24.85 22.20
C ASP A 77 5.47 -25.04 20.70
N PHE A 78 4.24 -24.72 20.32
CA PHE A 78 3.77 -24.75 18.93
C PHE A 78 2.83 -23.56 18.67
N LEU A 79 2.97 -22.94 17.50
CA LEU A 79 2.21 -21.74 17.16
C LEU A 79 0.91 -22.10 16.43
N GLU A 80 -0.21 -22.05 17.16
CA GLU A 80 -1.54 -22.29 16.59
C GLU A 80 -2.16 -21.01 16.02
N LEU A 81 -2.99 -21.14 14.98
CA LEU A 81 -3.70 -20.00 14.38
C LEU A 81 -4.69 -19.36 15.38
N GLU A 82 -5.27 -20.17 16.24
CA GLU A 82 -6.16 -19.77 17.33
C GLU A 82 -5.45 -18.84 18.31
N PHE A 83 -4.19 -19.13 18.64
CA PHE A 83 -3.37 -18.27 19.49
C PHE A 83 -3.13 -16.91 18.84
N LEU A 84 -2.73 -16.90 17.56
CA LEU A 84 -2.51 -15.65 16.81
C LEU A 84 -3.78 -14.80 16.70
N ALA A 85 -4.92 -15.45 16.43
CA ALA A 85 -6.21 -14.79 16.39
C ALA A 85 -6.56 -14.17 17.74
N ALA A 86 -6.39 -14.91 18.83
CA ALA A 86 -6.65 -14.43 20.19
C ALA A 86 -5.78 -13.21 20.54
N GLU A 87 -4.50 -13.22 20.20
CA GLU A 87 -3.61 -12.08 20.42
C GLU A 87 -4.03 -10.86 19.58
N LYS A 88 -4.41 -11.05 18.31
CA LYS A 88 -4.93 -9.96 17.47
C LYS A 88 -6.24 -9.37 18.00
N ILE A 89 -7.14 -10.21 18.50
CA ILE A 89 -8.39 -9.80 19.14
C ILE A 89 -8.10 -9.02 20.42
N ALA A 90 -7.25 -9.56 21.29
CA ALA A 90 -6.87 -8.96 22.55
C ALA A 90 -6.21 -7.59 22.33
N TRP A 91 -5.35 -7.47 21.32
CA TRP A 91 -4.76 -6.20 20.92
C TRP A 91 -5.83 -5.19 20.47
N CYS A 92 -6.75 -5.59 19.59
CA CYS A 92 -7.77 -4.68 19.05
C CYS A 92 -8.75 -4.17 20.10
N TYR A 93 -9.19 -5.05 21.01
CA TYR A 93 -10.15 -4.70 22.05
C TYR A 93 -9.52 -4.42 23.41
N ARG A 94 -8.18 -4.36 23.48
CA ARG A 94 -7.39 -4.13 24.69
C ARG A 94 -7.83 -5.01 25.88
N GLY A 95 -8.27 -6.24 25.59
CA GLY A 95 -8.80 -7.18 26.58
C GLY A 95 -10.15 -6.80 27.23
N GLN A 96 -10.82 -5.73 26.79
CA GLN A 96 -12.01 -5.20 27.46
C GLN A 96 -13.34 -5.82 27.00
N ARG A 97 -13.38 -6.53 25.86
CA ARG A 97 -14.62 -7.02 25.27
C ARG A 97 -14.52 -8.50 24.93
N GLY A 98 -15.44 -9.29 25.49
CA GLY A 98 -15.68 -10.65 25.00
C GLY A 98 -16.24 -10.60 23.58
N ILE A 99 -15.73 -11.47 22.70
CA ILE A 99 -16.19 -11.56 21.32
C ILE A 99 -17.12 -12.76 21.14
N GLY A 100 -18.04 -12.67 20.17
CA GLY A 100 -18.88 -13.82 19.83
C GLY A 100 -18.09 -14.89 19.08
N LYS A 101 -18.37 -16.17 19.36
CA LYS A 101 -17.71 -17.34 18.74
C LYS A 101 -17.67 -17.33 17.20
N LYS A 102 -18.66 -16.70 16.55
CA LYS A 102 -18.68 -16.56 15.08
C LYS A 102 -17.57 -15.65 14.57
N LEU A 103 -17.36 -14.51 15.24
CA LEU A 103 -16.32 -13.55 14.87
C LEU A 103 -14.93 -14.12 15.19
N GLU A 104 -14.81 -14.84 16.30
CA GLU A 104 -13.57 -15.55 16.67
C GLU A 104 -13.13 -16.53 15.59
N ARG A 105 -14.02 -17.46 15.18
CA ARG A 105 -13.75 -18.40 14.08
C ARG A 105 -13.37 -17.71 12.77
N TYR A 106 -14.05 -16.61 12.46
CA TYR A 106 -13.73 -15.82 11.27
C TYR A 106 -12.31 -15.25 11.34
N ILE A 107 -11.91 -14.69 12.47
CA ILE A 107 -10.56 -14.13 12.66
C ILE A 107 -9.50 -15.23 12.63
N THR A 108 -9.75 -16.40 13.25
CA THR A 108 -8.87 -17.57 13.15
C THR A 108 -8.65 -17.98 11.70
N HIS A 109 -9.70 -18.02 10.88
CA HIS A 109 -9.56 -18.31 9.46
C HIS A 109 -8.71 -17.27 8.72
N LEU A 110 -8.80 -15.98 9.11
CA LEU A 110 -7.96 -14.95 8.52
C LEU A 110 -6.47 -15.10 8.83
N MET A 111 -6.09 -15.84 9.89
CA MET A 111 -4.68 -16.02 10.24
C MET A 111 -3.91 -16.82 9.20
N VAL A 112 -4.59 -17.59 8.34
CA VAL A 112 -3.98 -18.28 7.20
C VAL A 112 -3.36 -17.31 6.20
N TYR A 113 -3.82 -16.06 6.14
CA TYR A 113 -3.30 -15.04 5.22
C TYR A 113 -2.12 -14.25 5.78
N TYR A 114 -1.58 -14.63 6.94
CA TYR A 114 -0.45 -13.98 7.57
C TYR A 114 0.81 -14.83 7.42
N GLU A 115 1.94 -14.16 7.29
CA GLU A 115 3.26 -14.81 7.26
C GLU A 115 3.44 -15.75 8.45
N SER A 116 3.95 -16.95 8.19
CA SER A 116 4.27 -17.92 9.23
C SER A 116 5.39 -17.44 10.16
N ALA A 117 6.34 -16.67 9.62
CA ALA A 117 7.44 -16.08 10.36
C ALA A 117 7.16 -14.59 10.65
N PRO A 118 7.14 -14.16 11.92
CA PRO A 118 6.93 -12.75 12.23
C PRO A 118 8.19 -11.92 12.01
N LEU A 119 8.01 -10.62 11.80
CA LEU A 119 9.10 -9.65 11.91
C LEU A 119 9.50 -9.50 13.38
N MET A 120 10.76 -9.82 13.69
CA MET A 120 11.27 -9.83 15.06
C MET A 120 11.61 -8.42 15.56
N GLY A 121 10.97 -8.01 16.66
CA GLY A 121 11.38 -6.88 17.48
C GLY A 121 11.87 -7.33 18.86
N LYS A 122 12.49 -6.41 19.61
CA LYS A 122 13.03 -6.70 20.95
C LYS A 122 11.94 -7.18 21.91
N ASP A 123 10.83 -6.46 21.96
CA ASP A 123 9.75 -6.61 22.93
C ASP A 123 8.47 -7.19 22.27
N TYR A 124 8.22 -6.85 21.01
CA TYR A 124 7.09 -7.36 20.22
C TYR A 124 7.55 -7.91 18.87
N CYS A 125 6.90 -8.97 18.40
CA CYS A 125 7.03 -9.50 17.05
C CYS A 125 5.77 -9.15 16.24
N TRP A 126 5.91 -8.90 14.94
CA TRP A 126 4.80 -8.49 14.10
C TRP A 126 4.47 -9.54 13.04
N TYR A 127 3.23 -10.00 13.05
CA TYR A 127 2.67 -10.77 11.95
C TYR A 127 2.07 -9.79 10.96
N TYR A 128 2.39 -9.96 9.69
CA TYR A 128 1.87 -9.13 8.61
C TYR A 128 1.28 -10.03 7.53
N PRO A 129 0.28 -9.53 6.76
CA PRO A 129 -0.29 -10.33 5.70
C PRO A 129 0.79 -10.77 4.74
N GLU A 130 0.79 -12.06 4.41
CA GLU A 130 1.69 -12.62 3.40
C GLU A 130 1.35 -11.97 2.07
N ALA A 131 2.38 -11.42 1.41
CA ALA A 131 2.20 -10.67 0.17
C ALA A 131 1.55 -11.53 -0.92
N GLU A 132 1.78 -12.85 -0.88
CA GLU A 132 1.23 -13.82 -1.82
C GLU A 132 -0.21 -14.27 -1.48
N SER A 133 -0.68 -14.01 -0.25
CA SER A 133 -1.93 -14.56 0.29
C SER A 133 -3.01 -13.50 0.62
N CYS A 134 -2.82 -12.21 0.37
CA CYS A 134 -3.73 -11.12 0.80
C CYS A 134 -4.62 -10.56 -0.36
N PRO A 135 -5.90 -10.12 -0.14
CA PRO A 135 -7.01 -10.21 -1.10
C PRO A 135 -7.14 -9.00 -2.05
N TYR A 136 -6.63 -9.18 -3.27
CA TYR A 136 -6.62 -8.21 -4.38
C TYR A 136 -8.00 -7.76 -4.91
N LEU A 137 -9.09 -8.49 -4.68
CA LEU A 137 -10.41 -8.21 -5.29
C LEU A 137 -11.26 -7.18 -4.52
N GLN A 138 -11.09 -7.09 -3.20
CA GLN A 138 -11.90 -6.26 -2.31
C GLN A 138 -11.41 -4.79 -2.26
N LEU A 139 -10.13 -4.54 -2.52
CA LEU A 139 -9.55 -3.19 -2.51
C LEU A 139 -9.87 -2.41 -3.81
N LEU A 140 -9.78 -3.08 -4.96
CA LEU A 140 -10.18 -2.50 -6.25
C LEU A 140 -11.68 -2.14 -6.28
N SER A 141 -12.53 -2.97 -5.66
CA SER A 141 -13.98 -2.73 -5.57
C SER A 141 -14.38 -1.61 -4.62
N LEU A 142 -13.50 -1.17 -3.69
CA LEU A 142 -13.72 -0.02 -2.80
C LEU A 142 -13.25 1.32 -3.41
N LEU A 143 -12.22 1.31 -4.25
CA LEU A 143 -11.62 2.53 -4.82
C LEU A 143 -12.39 3.06 -6.03
N LEU A 144 -12.79 2.19 -6.95
CA LEU A 144 -13.41 2.59 -8.22
C LEU A 144 -14.76 3.35 -8.07
N PRO A 145 -15.62 3.06 -7.07
CA PRO A 145 -16.83 3.86 -6.81
C PRO A 145 -16.54 5.30 -6.34
N ALA A 146 -15.45 5.54 -5.60
CA ALA A 146 -15.08 6.87 -5.13
C ALA A 146 -14.66 7.82 -6.28
N PHE A 147 -14.31 7.24 -7.44
CA PHE A 147 -14.01 7.98 -8.65
C PHE A 147 -15.15 7.97 -9.69
N ALA A 148 -16.34 7.48 -9.33
CA ALA A 148 -17.48 7.36 -10.25
C ALA A 148 -17.88 8.71 -10.88
N ASN A 149 -17.76 9.82 -10.14
CA ASN A 149 -18.06 11.16 -10.66
C ASN A 149 -17.05 11.68 -11.70
N PHE A 150 -15.93 10.98 -11.88
CA PHE A 150 -14.88 11.31 -12.84
C PHE A 150 -14.89 10.37 -14.04
N THR A 151 -15.89 9.50 -14.17
CA THR A 151 -15.95 8.53 -15.26
C THR A 151 -16.37 9.19 -16.56
N LEU A 152 -15.74 8.81 -17.66
CA LEU A 152 -16.16 9.21 -19.00
C LEU A 152 -17.28 8.30 -19.51
N ASP A 153 -18.27 8.88 -20.20
CA ASP A 153 -19.45 8.17 -20.71
C ASP A 153 -19.11 7.12 -21.78
N ASN A 154 -17.99 7.30 -22.48
CA ASN A 154 -17.53 6.42 -23.55
C ASN A 154 -16.14 5.85 -23.22
N PRO A 155 -16.05 4.72 -22.50
CA PRO A 155 -14.78 4.11 -22.18
C PRO A 155 -14.13 3.53 -23.45
N SER A 156 -12.91 3.97 -23.73
CA SER A 156 -12.04 3.40 -24.76
C SER A 156 -11.03 2.44 -24.15
N PRO A 157 -10.63 1.39 -24.88
CA PRO A 157 -9.61 0.47 -24.39
C PRO A 157 -8.29 1.22 -24.17
N PRO A 158 -7.49 0.84 -23.17
CA PRO A 158 -6.16 1.40 -22.95
C PRO A 158 -5.29 1.28 -24.21
N GLN A 159 -4.53 2.33 -24.52
CA GLN A 159 -3.64 2.38 -25.69
C GLN A 159 -2.23 2.85 -25.27
N PRO A 160 -1.16 2.27 -25.83
CA PRO A 160 0.18 2.82 -25.67
C PRO A 160 0.26 4.16 -26.40
N SER A 161 0.34 5.27 -25.66
CA SER A 161 0.42 6.62 -26.24
C SER A 161 1.83 6.94 -26.73
N PRO A 162 2.01 7.43 -27.98
CA PRO A 162 3.32 7.76 -28.53
C PRO A 162 3.86 9.14 -28.11
N GLU A 163 3.01 10.07 -27.67
CA GLU A 163 3.39 11.49 -27.56
C GLU A 163 3.60 11.97 -26.12
N MET A 164 2.66 11.70 -25.20
CA MET A 164 2.84 11.86 -23.74
C MET A 164 1.85 10.99 -22.96
N GLY A 165 2.37 10.10 -22.11
CA GLY A 165 1.57 9.21 -21.28
C GLY A 165 2.36 8.00 -20.77
N GLU A 166 1.68 7.13 -20.05
CA GLU A 166 2.21 5.81 -19.72
C GLU A 166 1.19 4.73 -20.03
N ALA A 167 1.68 3.54 -20.31
CA ALA A 167 0.85 2.37 -20.49
C ALA A 167 1.57 1.16 -19.90
N TRP A 168 0.80 0.30 -19.26
CA TRP A 168 1.29 -0.84 -18.51
C TRP A 168 0.35 -2.01 -18.70
N HIS A 169 0.90 -3.20 -18.68
CA HIS A 169 0.12 -4.42 -18.80
C HIS A 169 0.72 -5.55 -17.98
N THR A 170 -0.09 -6.57 -17.70
CA THR A 170 0.44 -7.85 -17.26
C THR A 170 0.91 -8.66 -18.47
N PRO A 171 2.15 -9.19 -18.47
CA PRO A 171 2.68 -9.95 -19.62
C PRO A 171 2.03 -11.33 -19.71
N ALA A 172 1.84 -11.99 -18.56
CA ALA A 172 1.10 -13.23 -18.43
C ALA A 172 -0.37 -12.98 -18.10
N ALA A 173 -1.24 -13.88 -18.54
CA ALA A 173 -2.62 -13.94 -18.07
C ALA A 173 -2.65 -14.55 -16.67
N ASP A 174 -3.61 -14.13 -15.85
CA ASP A 174 -3.89 -14.78 -14.58
C ASP A 174 -4.56 -16.16 -14.78
N ASP A 175 -4.84 -16.84 -13.67
CA ASP A 175 -5.47 -18.17 -13.67
C ASP A 175 -6.88 -18.19 -14.31
N PHE A 176 -7.49 -17.01 -14.55
CA PHE A 176 -8.77 -16.84 -15.25
C PHE A 176 -8.59 -16.41 -16.71
N ASN A 177 -7.38 -16.50 -17.25
CA ASN A 177 -6.99 -16.08 -18.59
C ASN A 177 -7.24 -14.58 -18.85
N ALA A 178 -7.22 -13.75 -17.80
CA ALA A 178 -7.35 -12.31 -17.90
C ALA A 178 -5.99 -11.62 -17.76
N ARG A 179 -5.74 -10.62 -18.61
CA ARG A 179 -4.60 -9.71 -18.51
C ARG A 179 -5.09 -8.32 -18.18
N PHE A 180 -4.49 -7.67 -17.20
CA PHE A 180 -4.79 -6.29 -16.87
C PHE A 180 -4.00 -5.34 -17.76
N ARG A 181 -4.64 -4.26 -18.22
CA ARG A 181 -4.00 -3.18 -18.96
C ARG A 181 -4.50 -1.85 -18.43
N PHE A 182 -3.61 -0.86 -18.35
CA PHE A 182 -4.01 0.52 -18.18
C PHE A 182 -3.12 1.47 -18.97
N SER A 183 -3.69 2.61 -19.32
CA SER A 183 -2.97 3.70 -19.96
C SER A 183 -3.44 5.02 -19.40
N ALA A 184 -2.52 5.97 -19.27
CA ALA A 184 -2.81 7.30 -18.81
C ALA A 184 -2.21 8.32 -19.76
N THR A 185 -3.06 9.21 -20.27
CA THR A 185 -2.68 10.27 -21.21
C THR A 185 -3.02 11.62 -20.64
N GLN A 186 -2.11 12.58 -20.76
CA GLN A 186 -2.39 13.95 -20.39
C GLN A 186 -3.29 14.59 -21.44
N ASP A 187 -4.39 15.18 -21.01
CA ASP A 187 -5.35 15.93 -21.81
C ASP A 187 -5.49 17.31 -21.16
N THR A 188 -4.81 18.31 -21.72
CA THR A 188 -4.70 19.66 -21.14
C THR A 188 -4.12 19.66 -19.70
N GLU A 189 -4.92 20.03 -18.70
CA GLU A 189 -4.56 20.05 -17.27
C GLU A 189 -4.98 18.77 -16.52
N GLU A 190 -5.69 17.87 -17.18
CA GLU A 190 -6.23 16.64 -16.61
C GLU A 190 -5.58 15.40 -17.23
N ILE A 191 -5.81 14.25 -16.60
CA ILE A 191 -5.26 12.96 -17.02
C ILE A 191 -6.42 12.01 -17.27
N VAL A 192 -6.45 11.47 -18.47
CA VAL A 192 -7.39 10.41 -18.84
C VAL A 192 -6.73 9.07 -18.56
N LEU A 193 -7.22 8.37 -17.54
CA LEU A 193 -6.83 7.01 -17.20
C LEU A 193 -7.85 6.02 -17.77
N ALA A 194 -7.40 5.12 -18.63
CA ALA A 194 -8.18 4.00 -19.15
C ALA A 194 -7.69 2.68 -18.53
N MET A 195 -8.61 1.78 -18.20
CA MET A 195 -8.29 0.45 -17.66
C MET A 195 -9.16 -0.62 -18.33
N ALA A 196 -8.56 -1.78 -18.61
CA ALA A 196 -9.27 -2.92 -19.17
C ALA A 196 -8.74 -4.26 -18.67
N LEU A 197 -9.62 -5.25 -18.70
CA LEU A 197 -9.27 -6.66 -18.63
C LEU A 197 -9.34 -7.25 -20.04
N THR A 198 -8.28 -7.95 -20.44
CA THR A 198 -8.16 -8.52 -21.78
C THR A 198 -8.03 -10.03 -21.69
N GLY A 199 -8.93 -10.75 -22.36
CA GLY A 199 -8.85 -12.20 -22.58
C GLY A 199 -8.40 -12.53 -24.00
N GLU A 200 -8.42 -13.80 -24.37
CA GLU A 200 -7.97 -14.27 -25.70
C GLU A 200 -8.72 -13.65 -26.88
N LYS A 201 -10.02 -13.36 -26.73
CA LYS A 201 -10.89 -12.86 -27.81
C LYS A 201 -11.73 -11.65 -27.41
N SER A 202 -11.55 -11.14 -26.20
CA SER A 202 -12.40 -10.10 -25.64
C SER A 202 -11.58 -9.05 -24.90
N VAL A 203 -12.01 -7.80 -25.04
CA VAL A 203 -11.53 -6.68 -24.25
C VAL A 203 -12.71 -6.15 -23.46
N TYR A 204 -12.63 -6.24 -22.14
CA TYR A 204 -13.61 -5.67 -21.24
C TYR A 204 -13.06 -4.36 -20.69
N CYS A 205 -13.53 -3.25 -21.26
CA CYS A 205 -13.22 -1.92 -20.73
C CYS A 205 -13.89 -1.77 -19.36
N LEU A 206 -13.10 -1.46 -18.33
CA LEU A 206 -13.64 -1.26 -17.00
C LEU A 206 -14.39 0.07 -16.95
N LYS A 207 -13.64 1.18 -16.87
CA LYS A 207 -14.09 2.56 -17.01
C LYS A 207 -12.88 3.42 -17.35
N ASN A 208 -13.12 4.56 -17.99
CA ASN A 208 -12.12 5.59 -18.16
C ASN A 208 -12.42 6.73 -17.18
N TYR A 209 -11.37 7.33 -16.64
CA TYR A 209 -11.47 8.37 -15.63
C TYR A 209 -10.74 9.62 -16.09
N ARG A 210 -11.36 10.78 -15.94
CA ARG A 210 -10.74 12.09 -16.13
C ARG A 210 -10.37 12.67 -14.77
N LEU A 211 -9.09 12.63 -14.47
CA LEU A 211 -8.55 12.86 -13.13
C LEU A 211 -7.65 14.09 -13.12
N SER A 212 -7.67 14.83 -12.01
CA SER A 212 -6.58 15.77 -11.73
C SER A 212 -5.27 15.00 -11.50
N LEU A 213 -4.15 15.70 -11.66
CA LEU A 213 -2.82 15.12 -11.47
C LEU A 213 -2.66 14.38 -10.13
N ASP A 214 -3.17 14.94 -9.03
CA ASP A 214 -3.04 14.33 -7.70
C ASP A 214 -3.91 13.08 -7.53
N ARG A 215 -5.13 13.09 -8.09
CA ARG A 215 -6.02 11.91 -8.08
C ARG A 215 -5.44 10.78 -8.92
N TYR A 216 -4.88 11.13 -10.07
CA TYR A 216 -4.17 10.19 -10.92
C TYR A 216 -2.94 9.62 -10.21
N ARG A 217 -2.09 10.46 -9.60
CA ARG A 217 -0.91 10.00 -8.84
C ARG A 217 -1.29 9.01 -7.74
N PHE A 218 -2.36 9.30 -7.00
CA PHE A 218 -2.87 8.41 -5.98
C PHE A 218 -3.29 7.06 -6.57
N LEU A 219 -4.16 7.06 -7.60
CA LEU A 219 -4.67 5.84 -8.22
C LEU A 219 -3.57 5.03 -8.90
N ARG A 220 -2.65 5.70 -9.61
CA ARG A 220 -1.44 5.11 -10.19
C ARG A 220 -0.57 4.45 -9.12
N GLN A 221 -0.33 5.13 -8.01
CA GLN A 221 0.44 4.55 -6.91
C GLN A 221 -0.24 3.29 -6.36
N GLN A 222 -1.57 3.29 -6.26
CA GLN A 222 -2.31 2.08 -5.85
C GLN A 222 -2.17 0.96 -6.89
N LEU A 223 -2.28 1.27 -8.19
CA LEU A 223 -2.12 0.27 -9.27
C LEU A 223 -0.73 -0.35 -9.29
N PHE A 224 0.31 0.47 -9.19
CA PHE A 224 1.69 -0.03 -9.10
C PHE A 224 1.89 -0.82 -7.84
N TYR A 225 1.49 -0.31 -6.67
CA TYR A 225 1.58 -1.08 -5.42
C TYR A 225 0.88 -2.45 -5.51
N LEU A 226 -0.24 -2.54 -6.25
CA LEU A 226 -1.01 -3.79 -6.40
C LEU A 226 -0.41 -4.75 -7.43
N LEU A 227 0.30 -4.25 -8.44
CA LEU A 227 0.65 -5.03 -9.63
C LEU A 227 2.14 -4.91 -10.01
N GLU A 228 2.98 -4.30 -9.17
CA GLU A 228 4.35 -3.82 -9.53
C GLU A 228 5.15 -4.89 -10.27
N ASP A 229 5.37 -6.04 -9.64
CA ASP A 229 6.18 -7.14 -10.20
C ASP A 229 5.49 -7.87 -11.36
N ARG A 230 4.21 -7.58 -11.58
CA ARG A 230 3.38 -8.16 -12.65
C ARG A 230 3.17 -7.17 -13.79
N LEU A 231 3.61 -5.92 -13.67
CA LEU A 231 3.40 -4.89 -14.68
C LEU A 231 4.66 -4.68 -15.52
N GLU A 232 4.50 -4.83 -16.82
CA GLU A 232 5.50 -4.44 -17.79
C GLU A 232 5.06 -3.17 -18.53
N PRO A 233 6.01 -2.26 -18.87
CA PRO A 233 5.69 -1.11 -19.70
C PRO A 233 5.16 -1.56 -21.06
N TRP A 234 3.95 -1.12 -21.41
CA TRP A 234 3.36 -1.38 -22.71
C TRP A 234 3.95 -0.40 -23.72
N ARG A 235 5.00 -0.83 -24.42
CA ARG A 235 5.68 0.01 -25.42
C ARG A 235 5.01 -0.15 -26.79
N PRO A 236 4.83 0.93 -27.56
CA PRO A 236 4.51 0.79 -28.98
C PRO A 236 5.68 0.08 -29.69
N GLU A 237 5.37 -0.80 -30.64
CA GLU A 237 6.35 -1.67 -31.34
C GLU A 237 7.44 -0.88 -32.08
N THR A 238 7.26 0.42 -32.24
CA THR A 238 8.22 1.34 -32.86
C THR A 238 8.36 2.60 -32.00
N GLY A 239 9.32 2.65 -31.08
CA GLY A 239 9.59 3.91 -30.37
C GLY A 239 10.56 3.81 -29.21
N LYS A 240 11.59 4.65 -29.25
CA LYS A 240 12.64 4.79 -28.24
C LYS A 240 12.09 4.87 -26.81
N THR A 241 12.89 4.40 -25.86
CA THR A 241 12.69 4.51 -24.41
C THR A 241 12.54 5.96 -23.95
N ASN A 242 11.32 6.49 -23.96
CA ASN A 242 10.97 7.62 -23.12
C ASN A 242 10.62 7.08 -21.73
N SER A 243 11.66 6.77 -20.96
CA SER A 243 11.49 6.55 -19.52
C SER A 243 11.16 7.89 -18.87
N PHE A 244 9.96 8.03 -18.32
CA PHE A 244 9.79 8.91 -17.17
C PHE A 244 10.54 8.27 -15.98
N ARG A 245 11.87 8.36 -15.99
CA ARG A 245 12.61 8.41 -14.73
C ARG A 245 12.13 9.69 -14.06
N GLY A 246 11.46 9.56 -12.93
CA GLY A 246 10.95 10.69 -12.16
C GLY A 246 12.00 11.80 -12.09
N ARG A 247 11.65 13.01 -12.54
CA ARG A 247 12.45 14.19 -12.26
C ARG A 247 12.40 14.39 -10.75
N ILE A 248 13.45 13.92 -10.06
CA ILE A 248 13.81 14.38 -8.73
C ILE A 248 13.95 15.90 -8.84
N TYR A 249 13.12 16.64 -8.12
CA TYR A 249 13.21 18.10 -8.05
C TYR A 249 14.62 18.49 -7.57
N LYS A 250 15.39 19.18 -8.40
CA LYS A 250 16.60 19.87 -7.93
C LYS A 250 16.16 20.93 -6.92
N LYS A 251 16.75 20.87 -5.73
CA LYS A 251 16.64 21.88 -4.66
C LYS A 251 16.87 23.28 -5.24
N PRO A 252 16.08 24.31 -4.90
CA PRO A 252 16.34 25.66 -5.38
C PRO A 252 17.65 26.18 -4.76
N PRO A 253 18.52 26.86 -5.52
CA PRO A 253 19.63 27.59 -4.95
C PRO A 253 19.09 28.84 -4.24
N SER A 254 19.38 28.94 -2.94
CA SER A 254 19.18 30.16 -2.16
C SER A 254 20.46 30.99 -2.21
N ALA A 255 20.45 32.05 -3.02
CA ALA A 255 21.21 33.26 -2.72
C ALA A 255 20.60 34.44 -3.47
N PHE A 256 19.99 35.34 -2.71
CA PHE A 256 19.92 36.75 -3.07
C PHE A 256 21.34 37.32 -3.14
N ASN A 257 21.59 38.11 -4.17
CA ASN A 257 22.45 39.30 -4.25
C ASN A 257 21.86 39.99 -5.50
N THR A 258 21.12 41.08 -5.43
CA THR A 258 21.19 42.30 -4.61
C THR A 258 19.82 42.97 -4.64
#